data_AF-A0A9W6JJS7-F1
#
_entry.id   AF-A0A9W6JJS7-F1
#
_cell.length_a   1.000
_cell.length_b   1.000
_cell.length_c   1.000
_cell.angle_alpha   90.00
_cell.angle_beta   90.00
_cell.angle_gamma   90.00
#
_symmetry.space_group_name_H-M   'P 1'
#
loop_
_entity.id
_entity.type
_entity.pdbx_description
1 polymer ?
#
loop_
_entity_poly.entity_id
_entity_poly.type
_entity_poly.pdbx_seq_one_letter_code
_entity_poly.pdbx_strand_id
1 'polypeptide(L)'
;MRRPPDPRLVLLAAALAPGAGHVLIGRAGRGLGFAFFTLLLGWLSTRIAPEDASFLGRHAAGAFVWALSLPDAYRAAALDRRDALRR
;
A
#
# COMPACT_ATOMS: atom_id res chain seq x y z
N MET A 1 -6.42 -22.95 -10.77
CA MET A 1 -6.17 -21.89 -9.77
C MET A 1 -5.00 -21.05 -10.26
N ARG A 2 -5.08 -19.71 -10.30
CA ARG A 2 -3.92 -18.88 -10.69
C ARG A 2 -2.83 -19.01 -9.63
N ARG A 3 -1.58 -19.17 -10.07
CA ARG A 3 -0.43 -19.26 -9.17
C ARG A 3 -0.31 -17.95 -8.37
N PRO A 4 -0.11 -17.98 -7.05
CA PRO A 4 0.03 -16.76 -6.27
C PRO A 4 1.21 -15.92 -6.77
N PRO A 5 1.06 -14.58 -6.95
CA PRO A 5 2.12 -13.68 -7.43
C PRO A 5 3.31 -13.61 -6.47
N ASP A 6 4.55 -13.43 -6.96
CA ASP A 6 5.77 -13.28 -6.13
C ASP A 6 5.61 -12.14 -5.12
N PRO A 7 5.88 -12.30 -3.79
CA PRO A 7 5.70 -11.21 -2.85
C PRO A 7 6.68 -10.07 -3.20
N ARG A 8 7.80 -10.42 -3.85
CA ARG A 8 8.74 -9.59 -4.61
C ARG A 8 8.03 -8.51 -5.43
N LEU A 9 7.21 -9.00 -6.35
CA LEU A 9 6.47 -8.20 -7.34
C LEU A 9 5.32 -7.43 -6.70
N VAL A 10 4.67 -8.03 -5.69
CA VAL A 10 3.58 -7.37 -4.95
C VAL A 10 4.11 -6.17 -4.16
N LEU A 11 5.28 -6.32 -3.53
CA LEU A 11 5.96 -5.21 -2.85
C LEU A 11 6.35 -4.11 -3.83
N LEU A 12 6.91 -4.46 -4.99
CA LEU A 12 7.25 -3.49 -6.04
C LEU A 12 6.00 -2.69 -6.46
N ALA A 13 4.88 -3.37 -6.72
CA ALA A 13 3.64 -2.69 -7.07
C ALA A 13 3.13 -1.77 -5.94
N ALA A 14 3.14 -2.24 -4.69
CA ALA A 14 2.77 -1.41 -3.53
C ALA A 14 3.68 -0.19 -3.35
N ALA A 15 4.97 -0.30 -3.71
CA ALA A 15 5.92 0.81 -3.67
C ALA A 15 5.72 1.82 -4.82
N LEU A 16 5.10 1.42 -5.94
CA LEU A 16 4.80 2.32 -7.06
C LEU A 16 3.52 3.12 -6.82
N ALA A 17 2.51 2.52 -6.20
CA ALA A 17 1.26 3.19 -5.90
C ALA A 17 0.57 2.59 -4.66
N PRO A 18 -0.09 3.42 -3.83
CA PRO A 18 -0.82 2.94 -2.66
C PRO A 18 -1.93 1.98 -3.08
N GLY A 19 -1.94 0.80 -2.48
CA GLY A 19 -2.96 -0.23 -2.72
C GLY A 19 -2.76 -1.08 -3.99
N ALA A 20 -1.80 -0.77 -4.87
CA ALA A 20 -1.59 -1.54 -6.10
C ALA A 20 -1.15 -2.99 -5.82
N GLY A 21 -0.36 -3.23 -4.77
CA GLY A 21 0.00 -4.59 -4.35
C GLY A 21 -1.22 -5.45 -3.99
N HIS A 22 -2.25 -4.87 -3.37
CA HIS A 22 -3.49 -5.58 -3.03
C HIS A 22 -4.31 -5.95 -4.26
N VAL A 23 -4.32 -5.09 -5.29
CA VAL A 23 -4.99 -5.38 -6.55
C VAL A 23 -4.34 -6.59 -7.24
N LEU A 24 -3.01 -6.68 -7.24
CA LEU A 24 -2.29 -7.81 -7.84
C LEU A 24 -2.62 -9.17 -7.20
N ILE A 25 -2.94 -9.19 -5.91
CA ILE A 25 -3.32 -10.40 -5.17
C ILE A 25 -4.84 -10.57 -5.04
N GLY A 26 -5.64 -9.86 -5.86
CA GLY A 26 -7.09 -10.00 -5.90
C GLY A 26 -7.86 -9.41 -4.71
N ARG A 27 -7.20 -8.59 -3.88
CA ARG A 27 -7.77 -7.92 -2.69
C ARG A 27 -8.11 -6.46 -2.98
N ALA A 28 -8.78 -6.18 -4.09
CA ALA A 28 -9.02 -4.82 -4.60
C ALA A 28 -9.70 -3.88 -3.59
N GLY A 29 -10.67 -4.36 -2.79
CA GLY A 29 -11.32 -3.52 -1.77
C GLY A 29 -10.35 -2.98 -0.71
N ARG A 30 -9.37 -3.79 -0.28
CA ARG A 30 -8.31 -3.35 0.65
C ARG A 30 -7.35 -2.37 -0.03
N GLY A 31 -7.03 -2.62 -1.30
CA GLY A 31 -6.21 -1.71 -2.11
C GLY A 31 -6.84 -0.32 -2.28
N LEU A 32 -8.14 -0.27 -2.61
CA LEU A 32 -8.88 0.98 -2.73
C LEU A 32 -8.90 1.75 -1.40
N GLY A 33 -9.05 1.05 -0.27
CA GLY A 33 -8.95 1.65 1.05
C GLY A 33 -7.60 2.36 1.27
N PHE A 34 -6.48 1.68 0.98
CA PHE A 34 -5.16 2.30 1.08
C PHE A 34 -4.99 3.49 0.13
N ALA A 35 -5.43 3.38 -1.13
CA ALA A 35 -5.37 4.47 -2.08
C ALA A 35 -6.19 5.69 -1.61
N PHE A 36 -7.43 5.47 -1.20
CA PHE A 36 -8.32 6.51 -0.69
C PHE A 36 -7.75 7.21 0.53
N PHE A 37 -7.35 6.47 1.57
CA PHE A 37 -6.82 7.07 2.80
C PHE A 37 -5.45 7.73 2.59
N THR A 38 -4.61 7.21 1.69
CA THR A 38 -3.34 7.87 1.32
C THR A 38 -3.61 9.25 0.72
N LEU A 39 -4.53 9.34 -0.24
CA LEU A 39 -4.87 10.60 -0.90
C LEU A 39 -5.61 11.56 0.04
N LEU A 40 -6.60 11.07 0.78
CA LEU A 40 -7.39 11.87 1.71
C LEU A 40 -6.52 12.45 2.82
N LEU A 41 -5.72 11.60 3.48
CA LEU A 41 -4.86 12.06 4.58
C LEU A 41 -3.65 12.83 4.08
N GLY A 42 -3.11 12.50 2.90
CA GLY A 42 -2.09 13.30 2.24
C GLY A 42 -2.59 14.72 1.99
N TRP A 43 -3.78 14.86 1.39
CA TRP A 43 -4.42 16.16 1.19
C TRP A 43 -4.73 16.87 2.50
N LEU A 44 -5.34 16.19 3.48
CA LEU A 44 -5.66 16.79 4.78
C LEU A 44 -4.41 17.29 5.51
N SER A 45 -3.32 16.52 5.44
CA SER A 45 -2.01 16.90 5.98
C SER A 45 -1.51 18.22 5.38
N THR A 46 -1.76 18.50 4.09
CA THR A 46 -1.36 19.78 3.48
C THR A 46 -2.12 20.98 4.02
N ARG A 47 -3.32 20.77 4.58
CA ARG A 47 -4.18 21.85 5.11
C ARG A 47 -3.77 22.29 6.51
N ILE A 48 -3.07 21.43 7.24
CA ILE A 48 -2.65 21.67 8.63
C ILE A 48 -1.13 21.80 8.79
N ALA A 49 -0.37 21.47 7.75
CA ALA A 49 1.08 21.56 7.80
C ALA A 49 1.58 23.02 7.87
N PRO A 50 2.63 23.29 8.65
CA PRO A 50 3.31 24.59 8.66
C PRO A 50 3.77 25.05 7.28
N GLU A 51 3.91 26.36 7.09
CA GLU A 51 4.35 26.93 5.80
C GLU A 51 5.79 26.55 5.42
N ASP A 52 6.65 26.34 6.42
CA ASP A 52 8.03 25.90 6.28
C ASP A 52 8.18 24.36 6.19
N ALA A 53 7.07 23.61 6.27
CA ALA A 53 7.11 22.16 6.15
C ALA A 53 7.54 21.73 4.74
N SER A 54 8.46 20.76 4.69
CA SER A 54 8.92 20.13 3.45
C SER A 54 7.78 19.44 2.70
N PHE A 55 7.99 19.10 1.42
CA PHE A 55 6.98 18.38 0.63
C PHE A 55 6.50 17.09 1.31
N LEU A 56 7.43 16.28 1.83
CA LEU A 56 7.09 15.04 2.54
C LEU A 56 6.39 15.33 3.88
N GLY A 57 6.81 16.38 4.60
CA GLY A 57 6.15 16.83 5.83
C GLY A 57 4.69 17.26 5.58
N ARG A 58 4.44 17.99 4.49
CA ARG A 58 3.09 18.41 4.08
C ARG A 58 2.19 17.21 3.74
N HIS A 59 2.74 16.08 3.33
CA HIS A 59 1.99 14.86 3.01
C HIS A 59 2.20 13.73 4.01
N ALA A 60 2.70 14.02 5.22
CA ALA A 60 3.18 13.03 6.17
C ALA A 60 2.13 11.94 6.49
N ALA A 61 0.87 12.33 6.69
CA ALA A 61 -0.19 11.37 7.00
C ALA A 61 -0.50 10.43 5.81
N GLY A 62 -0.52 10.96 4.58
CA GLY A 62 -0.67 10.14 3.38
C GLY A 62 0.53 9.23 3.15
N ALA A 63 1.74 9.77 3.27
CA ALA A 63 2.99 9.00 3.17
C ALA A 63 3.06 7.87 4.20
N PHE A 64 2.57 8.11 5.42
CA PHE A 64 2.47 7.09 6.46
C PHE A 64 1.52 5.95 6.06
N VAL A 65 0.31 6.26 5.58
CA VAL A 65 -0.63 5.23 5.13
C VAL A 65 -0.08 4.45 3.93
N TRP A 66 0.57 5.13 2.99
CA TRP A 66 1.22 4.46 1.87
C TRP A 66 2.32 3.50 2.36
N ALA A 67 3.18 3.93 3.28
CA ALA A 67 4.21 3.10 3.86
C ALA A 67 3.64 1.87 4.59
N LEU A 68 2.51 2.01 5.29
CA LEU A 68 1.82 0.87 5.92
C LEU A 68 1.29 -0.15 4.90
N SER A 69 0.95 0.28 3.68
CA SER A 69 0.45 -0.61 2.64
C SER A 69 1.50 -1.60 2.13
N LEU A 70 2.79 -1.24 2.17
CA LEU A 70 3.89 -2.07 1.68
C LEU A 70 4.04 -3.39 2.45
N PRO A 71 4.31 -3.39 3.78
CA PRO A 71 4.45 -4.62 4.54
C PRO A 71 3.14 -5.41 4.58
N ASP A 72 1.99 -4.74 4.52
CA ASP A 72 0.69 -5.38 4.48
C ASP A 72 0.47 -6.21 3.20
N ALA A 73 0.69 -5.59 2.03
CA ALA A 73 0.57 -6.29 0.74
C ALA A 73 1.60 -7.41 0.60
N TYR A 74 2.86 -7.16 1.00
CA TYR A 74 3.93 -8.15 0.95
C TYR A 74 3.62 -9.36 1.83
N ARG A 75 3.20 -9.14 3.09
CA ARG A 75 2.89 -10.23 4.03
C ARG A 75 1.69 -11.04 3.54
N ALA A 76 0.65 -10.39 3.03
CA ALA A 76 -0.49 -11.08 2.44
C ALA A 76 -0.07 -12.00 1.28
N ALA A 77 0.75 -11.50 0.36
CA ALA A 77 1.27 -12.30 -0.76
C ALA A 77 2.20 -13.44 -0.30
N ALA A 78 2.99 -13.21 0.75
CA ALA A 78 3.88 -14.23 1.30
C ALA A 78 3.09 -15.37 1.96
N LEU A 79 2.00 -15.04 2.66
CA LEU A 79 1.09 -16.03 3.26
C LEU A 79 0.37 -16.84 2.18
N ASP A 80 -0.22 -16.20 1.16
CA ASP A 80 -0.89 -16.90 0.07
C ASP A 80 0.01 -17.92 -0.63
N ARG A 81 1.29 -17.56 -0.82
CA ARG A 81 2.28 -18.46 -1.40
C ARG A 81 2.65 -19.60 -0.47
N ARG A 82 2.84 -19.32 0.82
CA ARG A 82 3.12 -20.37 1.80
C ARG A 82 1.99 -21.39 1.83
N ASP A 83 0.75 -20.92 1.80
CA ASP A 83 -0.44 -21.78 1.82
C ASP A 83 -0.57 -22.59 0.52
N ALA A 84 -0.23 -22.00 -0.63
CA ALA A 84 -0.23 -22.72 -1.91
C ALA A 84 0.88 -23.77 -2.03
N LEU A 85 1.99 -23.64 -1.30
CA LEU A 85 3.07 -24.65 -1.25
C LEU A 85 2.78 -25.79 -0.26
N ARG A 86 1.83 -25.59 0.66
CA ARG A 86 1.39 -26.59 1.64
C ARG A 86 0.26 -27.49 1.15
N ARG A 87 -0.36 -27.14 0.03
CA ARG A 87 -1.40 -27.92 -0.65
C ARG A 87 -0.79 -28.73 -1.77
#